data_AF-A0AB36J7A1-F1
#
_entry.id   AF-A0AB36J7A1-F1
#
_cell.length_a   1.000
_cell.length_b   1.000
_cell.length_c   1.000
_cell.angle_alpha   90.00
_cell.angle_beta   90.00
_cell.angle_gamma   90.00
#
_symmetry.space_group_name_H-M   'P 1'
#
loop_
_entity.id
_entity.type
_entity.pdbx_description
1 polymer ?
#
loop_
_entity_poly.entity_id
_entity_poly.type
_entity_poly.pdbx_seq_one_letter_code
_entity_poly.pdbx_strand_id
1 'polypeptide(L)'
;MDSTTELIMLAEGVVRGNNIDPGRLCRAAIAVADNPPEDPELARFADLLIDASFGWARFNGSRLRLATAVRAYALAASLTVAD
;
A
#
# COMPACT_ATOMS: atom_id res chain seq x y z
N MET A 1 -12.18 -2.48 -9.01
CA MET A 1 -11.54 -2.01 -7.75
C MET A 1 -10.26 -1.35 -8.19
N ASP A 2 -10.00 -0.12 -7.76
CA ASP A 2 -8.75 0.57 -8.08
C ASP A 2 -7.55 -0.21 -7.51
N SER A 3 -6.45 -0.30 -8.27
CA SER A 3 -5.24 -1.07 -7.90
C SER A 3 -4.71 -0.63 -6.54
N THR A 4 -4.78 0.67 -6.24
CA THR A 4 -4.30 1.23 -4.98
C THR A 4 -5.19 0.80 -3.82
N THR A 5 -6.51 0.79 -4.04
CA THR A 5 -7.48 0.27 -3.08
C THR A 5 -7.25 -1.21 -2.76
N GLU A 6 -6.96 -2.05 -3.75
CA GLU A 6 -6.64 -3.48 -3.51
C GLU A 6 -5.37 -3.63 -2.67
N LEU A 7 -4.31 -2.89 -3.02
CA LEU A 7 -3.05 -2.91 -2.28
C LEU A 7 -3.26 -2.51 -0.81
N ILE A 8 -4.04 -1.45 -0.55
CA ILE A 8 -4.36 -0.99 0.80
C ILE A 8 -5.10 -2.07 1.58
N MET A 9 -6.14 -2.68 1.00
CA MET A 9 -6.90 -3.73 1.69
C MET A 9 -6.05 -4.94 2.06
N LEU A 10 -5.14 -5.35 1.18
CA LEU A 10 -4.21 -6.44 1.45
C LEU A 10 -3.18 -6.05 2.53
N ALA A 11 -2.63 -4.85 2.44
CA ALA A 11 -1.67 -4.33 3.42
C ALA A 11 -2.31 -4.19 4.82
N GLU A 12 -3.54 -3.70 4.91
CA GLU A 12 -4.31 -3.69 6.16
C GLU A 12 -4.55 -5.10 6.69
N GLY A 13 -4.85 -6.06 5.82
CA GLY A 13 -4.97 -7.47 6.21
C GLY A 13 -3.71 -7.98 6.90
N VAL A 14 -2.54 -7.70 6.31
CA VAL A 14 -1.24 -8.04 6.92
C VAL A 14 -1.06 -7.36 8.28
N VAL A 15 -1.39 -6.07 8.39
CA VAL A 15 -1.26 -5.29 9.63
C VAL A 15 -2.14 -5.87 10.74
N ARG A 16 -3.35 -6.32 10.41
CA ARG A 16 -4.28 -6.99 11.34
C ARG A 16 -3.86 -8.43 11.70
N GLY A 17 -2.82 -8.95 11.07
CA GLY A 17 -2.30 -10.30 11.31
C GLY A 17 -3.01 -11.40 10.50
N ASN A 18 -3.79 -11.04 9.47
CA ASN A 18 -4.38 -12.00 8.56
C ASN A 18 -3.29 -12.73 7.77
N ASN A 19 -3.55 -13.99 7.42
CA ASN A 19 -2.66 -14.76 6.56
C ASN A 19 -2.85 -14.33 5.09
N ILE A 20 -2.10 -13.32 4.67
CA ILE A 20 -2.09 -12.81 3.29
C ILE A 20 -0.95 -13.46 2.52
N ASP A 21 -1.24 -13.99 1.33
CA ASP A 21 -0.21 -14.50 0.42
C ASP A 21 0.75 -13.36 0.02
N PRO A 22 2.07 -13.48 0.31
CA PRO A 22 3.06 -12.48 -0.09
C PRO A 22 3.07 -12.24 -1.60
N GLY A 23 2.85 -13.28 -2.41
CA GLY A 23 2.77 -13.15 -3.86
C GLY A 23 1.62 -12.25 -4.31
N ARG A 24 0.45 -12.37 -3.65
CA ARG A 24 -0.72 -11.53 -3.91
C ARG A 24 -0.45 -10.07 -3.54
N LEU A 25 0.15 -9.81 -2.38
CA LEU A 25 0.51 -8.44 -1.99
C LEU A 25 1.49 -7.82 -3.00
N CYS A 26 2.52 -8.55 -3.43
CA CYS A 26 3.48 -8.08 -4.43
C CYS A 26 2.82 -7.80 -5.79
N ARG A 27 1.90 -8.64 -6.25
CA ARG A 27 1.18 -8.41 -7.52
C ARG A 27 0.32 -7.14 -7.47
N ALA A 28 -0.35 -6.89 -6.34
CA ALA A 28 -1.09 -5.64 -6.14
C ALA A 28 -0.14 -4.43 -6.15
N ALA A 29 1.02 -4.54 -5.51
CA ALA A 29 2.03 -3.47 -5.52
C ALA A 29 2.55 -3.17 -6.95
N ILE A 30 2.81 -4.20 -7.75
CA ILE A 30 3.20 -4.05 -9.16
C ILE A 30 2.08 -3.35 -9.96
N ALA A 31 0.81 -3.74 -9.75
CA ALA A 31 -0.31 -3.13 -10.45
C ALA A 31 -0.46 -1.62 -10.15
N VAL A 32 -0.10 -1.18 -8.94
CA VAL A 32 -0.04 0.25 -8.57
C VAL A 32 1.18 0.92 -9.20
N ALA A 33 2.34 0.27 -9.27
CA ALA A 33 3.51 0.81 -9.94
C ALA A 33 3.30 1.00 -11.46
N ASP A 34 2.57 0.07 -12.09
CA ASP A 34 2.23 0.13 -13.51
C ASP A 34 1.21 1.24 -13.81
N ASN A 35 0.33 1.55 -12.85
CA ASN A 35 -0.73 2.55 -12.98
C ASN A 35 -0.84 3.37 -11.68
N PRO A 36 0.09 4.30 -11.43
CA PRO A 36 0.10 5.07 -10.20
C PRO A 36 -1.09 6.05 -10.14
N PRO A 37 -1.48 6.52 -8.95
CA PRO A 37 -2.45 7.61 -8.80
C PRO A 37 -2.07 8.84 -9.64
N GLU A 38 -3.06 9.51 -10.23
CA GLU A 38 -2.83 10.74 -11.01
C GLU A 38 -2.38 11.91 -10.13
N ASP A 39 -2.86 11.96 -8.89
CA ASP A 39 -2.45 12.96 -7.91
C ASP A 39 -0.98 12.72 -7.49
N PRO A 40 -0.08 13.71 -7.65
CA PRO A 40 1.34 13.54 -7.35
C PRO A 40 1.66 13.22 -5.88
N GLU A 41 0.84 13.71 -4.94
CA GLU A 41 1.02 13.43 -3.53
C GLU A 41 0.61 11.98 -3.22
N LEU A 42 -0.54 11.53 -3.75
CA LEU A 42 -0.97 10.15 -3.65
C LEU A 42 0.01 9.18 -4.32
N ALA A 43 0.57 9.53 -5.48
CA ALA A 43 1.59 8.73 -6.15
C ALA A 43 2.82 8.54 -5.26
N ARG A 44 3.31 9.61 -4.60
CA ARG A 44 4.43 9.52 -3.66
C ARG A 44 4.14 8.60 -2.48
N PHE A 45 2.93 8.63 -1.94
CA PHE A 45 2.55 7.73 -0.84
C PHE A 45 2.27 6.30 -1.31
N ALA A 46 1.82 6.12 -2.55
CA ALA A 46 1.69 4.81 -3.18
C ALA A 46 3.05 4.12 -3.33
N ASP A 47 4.10 4.85 -3.72
CA ASP A 47 5.48 4.32 -3.78
C ASP A 47 5.96 3.82 -2.41
N LEU A 48 5.70 4.56 -1.33
CA LEU A 48 6.02 4.12 0.03
C LEU A 48 5.28 2.83 0.42
N LEU A 49 4.04 2.68 -0.04
CA LEU A 49 3.23 1.48 0.17
C LEU A 49 3.76 0.29 -0.65
N ILE A 50 4.21 0.52 -1.88
CA ILE A 50 4.86 -0.47 -2.74
C ILE A 50 6.15 -0.99 -2.09
N ASP A 51 7.04 -0.08 -1.67
CA ASP A 51 8.30 -0.43 -1.02
C ASP A 51 8.09 -1.22 0.28
N ALA A 52 7.14 -0.79 1.10
CA ALA A 52 6.78 -1.49 2.34
C ALA A 52 6.21 -2.89 2.05
N SER A 53 5.44 -3.05 0.97
CA SER A 53 4.86 -4.32 0.55
C SER A 53 5.91 -5.32 0.10
N PHE A 54 6.86 -4.91 -0.74
CA PHE A 54 7.99 -5.75 -1.14
C PHE A 54 8.90 -6.08 0.06
N GLY A 55 9.15 -5.11 0.93
CA GLY A 55 9.93 -5.31 2.15
C GLY A 55 9.29 -6.33 3.10
N TRP A 56 7.96 -6.26 3.27
CA TRP A 56 7.23 -7.25 4.07
C TRP A 56 7.30 -8.63 3.42
N ALA A 57 6.97 -8.75 2.13
CA ALA A 57 6.91 -10.03 1.43
C ALA A 57 8.27 -10.75 1.35
N ARG A 58 9.36 -10.00 1.16
CA ARG A 58 10.72 -10.57 1.03
C ARG A 58 11.28 -11.10 2.35
N PHE A 59 11.00 -10.42 3.46
CA PHE A 59 11.68 -10.68 4.74
C PHE A 59 10.72 -11.06 5.87
N ASN A 60 9.45 -11.35 5.56
CA ASN A 60 8.37 -11.37 6.56
C ASN A 60 8.46 -10.15 7.49
N GLY A 61 8.70 -8.99 6.86
CA GLY A 61 9.25 -7.79 7.49
C GLY A 61 8.34 -7.18 8.55
N SER A 62 8.76 -6.05 9.08
CA SER A 62 8.01 -5.35 10.13
C SER A 62 6.64 -4.89 9.65
N ARG A 63 5.57 -5.42 10.27
CA ARG A 63 4.19 -4.92 10.10
C ARG A 63 4.07 -3.42 10.39
N LEU A 64 4.98 -2.85 11.20
CA LEU A 64 4.99 -1.43 11.52
C LEU A 64 5.25 -0.58 10.27
N ARG A 65 6.20 -0.95 9.40
CA ARG A 65 6.50 -0.17 8.18
C ARG A 65 5.31 -0.16 7.24
N LEU A 66 4.67 -1.31 7.06
CA LEU A 66 3.47 -1.44 6.25
C LEU A 66 2.29 -0.65 6.86
N ALA A 67 2.09 -0.72 8.18
CA ALA A 67 1.08 0.08 8.88
C ALA A 67 1.32 1.59 8.74
N THR A 68 2.57 2.04 8.83
CA THR A 68 2.93 3.45 8.63
C THR A 68 2.62 3.89 7.20
N ALA A 69 2.97 3.09 6.19
CA ALA A 69 2.70 3.41 4.78
C ALA A 69 1.20 3.49 4.49
N VAL A 70 0.41 2.53 4.99
CA VAL A 70 -1.07 2.55 4.86
C VAL A 70 -1.66 3.82 5.47
N ARG A 71 -1.25 4.18 6.70
CA ARG A 71 -1.76 5.40 7.37
C ARG A 71 -1.37 6.67 6.63
N ALA A 72 -0.15 6.72 6.11
CA ALA A 72 0.35 7.86 5.36
C ALA A 72 -0.45 8.07 4.07
N TYR A 73 -0.72 6.99 3.32
CA TYR A 73 -1.57 7.06 2.13
C TYR A 73 -3.00 7.49 2.49
N ALA A 74 -3.61 6.89 3.50
CA ALA A 74 -4.98 7.23 3.92
C ALA A 74 -5.12 8.69 4.35
N LEU A 75 -4.10 9.24 5.04
CA LEU A 75 -4.08 10.65 5.43
C LEU A 75 -4.03 11.55 4.19
N ALA A 76 -3.16 11.26 3.22
CA ALA A 76 -3.06 12.02 1.97
C ALA A 76 -4.37 11.98 1.15
N ALA A 77 -4.99 10.79 1.07
CA ALA A 77 -6.28 10.61 0.43
C ALA A 77 -7.40 11.42 1.11
N SER A 78 -7.35 11.58 2.44
CA SER A 78 -8.33 12.40 3.16
C SER A 78 -8.16 13.91 2.95
N LEU A 79 -6.93 14.36 2.66
CA LEU A 79 -6.62 15.76 2.41
C LEU A 79 -6.96 16.17 0.98
N THR A 80 -6.77 15.29 0.01
CA THR A 80 -7.10 15.52 -1.41
C THR A 80 -8.60 15.57 -1.70
N VAL A 81 -9.46 14.99 -0.85
CA VAL A 81 -10.93 15.06 -0.99
C VAL A 81 -11.52 16.34 -0.37
N ALA A 82 -10.72 17.10 0.39
CA ALA A 82 -11.16 18.32 1.07
C ALA A 82 -10.97 19.61 0.25
N ASP A 83 -10.30 19.52 -0.90
CA ASP A 83 -10.14 20.59 -1.90
C ASP A 83 -11.16 20.47 -3.04
#